data_AF-A0A2A6LWJ3-F1
#
_entry.id   AF-A0A2A6LWJ3-F1
#
_cell.length_a   1.000
_cell.length_b   1.000
_cell.length_c   1.000
_cell.angle_alpha   90.00
_cell.angle_beta   90.00
_cell.angle_gamma   90.00
#
_symmetry.space_group_name_H-M   'P 1'
#
loop_
_entity.id
_entity.type
_entity.pdbx_description
1 polymer ?
#
loop_
_entity_poly.entity_id
_entity_poly.type
_entity_poly.pdbx_seq_one_letter_code
_entity_poly.pdbx_strand_id
1 'polypeptide(L)'
;MPAAFRQMYTEGERSALTVIVNDVKAQGECDRPLDSIAAIAGVCRTTVQNALRAAKRNNHVRVYYRPRPGKKNLPNVIRITNKEWLAWINRGPPPLRAAIGFNLFHPTASKK
;
A
#
# COMPACT_ATOMS: atom_id res chain seq x y z
N MET A 1 -2.66 5.26 -8.64
CA MET A 1 -2.47 6.44 -7.79
C MET A 1 -3.02 7.64 -8.55
N PRO A 2 -3.70 8.62 -7.93
CA PRO A 2 -4.18 9.80 -8.65
C PRO A 2 -3.00 10.57 -9.29
N ALA A 3 -3.25 11.27 -10.41
CA ALA A 3 -2.20 11.91 -11.20
C ALA A 3 -1.41 12.97 -10.40
N ALA A 4 -2.11 13.79 -9.60
CA ALA A 4 -1.49 14.80 -8.74
C ALA A 4 -0.51 14.18 -7.74
N PHE A 5 -0.85 13.02 -7.17
CA PHE A 5 0.02 12.29 -6.25
C PHE A 5 1.20 11.70 -6.99
N ARG A 6 0.99 11.16 -8.20
CA ARG A 6 2.01 10.49 -8.98
C ARG A 6 3.23 11.40 -9.20
N GLN A 7 3.00 12.67 -9.54
CA GLN A 7 4.06 13.65 -9.79
C GLN A 7 4.97 13.92 -8.57
N MET A 8 4.51 13.65 -7.35
CA MET A 8 5.26 13.90 -6.11
C MET A 8 6.28 12.81 -5.76
N TYR A 9 6.28 11.68 -6.47
CA TYR A 9 7.12 10.52 -6.17
C TYR A 9 7.85 10.03 -7.42
N THR A 10 9.03 9.47 -7.21
CA THR A 10 9.78 8.73 -8.23
C THR A 10 9.11 7.39 -8.55
N GLU A 11 9.46 6.76 -9.67
CA GLU A 11 8.84 5.48 -10.06
C GLU A 11 9.12 4.35 -9.04
N GLY A 12 10.33 4.31 -8.47
CA GLY A 12 10.68 3.35 -7.42
C GLY A 12 9.85 3.54 -6.14
N GLU A 13 9.61 4.80 -5.74
CA GLU A 13 8.75 5.10 -4.59
C GLU A 13 7.29 4.76 -4.88
N ARG A 14 6.80 5.01 -6.10
CA ARG A 14 5.44 4.63 -6.52
C ARG A 14 5.25 3.12 -6.48
N SER A 15 6.24 2.33 -6.89
CA SER A 15 6.20 0.87 -6.78
C SER A 15 6.01 0.44 -5.32
N ALA A 16 6.84 0.96 -4.41
CA ALA A 16 6.74 0.68 -2.97
C ALA A 16 5.38 1.10 -2.37
N LEU A 17 4.89 2.29 -2.73
CA LEU A 17 3.59 2.78 -2.25
C LEU A 17 2.42 1.95 -2.80
N THR A 18 2.55 1.39 -4.01
CA THR A 18 1.50 0.53 -4.59
C THR A 18 1.34 -0.77 -3.81
N VAL A 19 2.43 -1.37 -3.33
CA VAL A 19 2.38 -2.54 -2.45
C VAL A 19 1.67 -2.20 -1.14
N ILE A 20 2.04 -1.08 -0.51
CA ILE A 20 1.40 -0.61 0.73
C ILE A 20 -0.09 -0.35 0.51
N VAL A 21 -0.47 0.30 -0.60
CA VAL A 21 -1.86 0.55 -0.97
C VAL A 21 -2.65 -0.75 -1.12
N ASN A 22 -2.07 -1.77 -1.74
CA ASN A 22 -2.72 -3.07 -1.90
C ASN A 22 -2.98 -3.75 -0.56
N ASP A 23 -2.03 -3.68 0.39
CA ASP A 23 -2.23 -4.21 1.74
C ASP A 23 -3.30 -3.41 2.51
N VAL A 24 -3.24 -2.08 2.46
CA VAL A 24 -4.23 -1.20 3.08
C VAL A 24 -5.62 -1.46 2.50
N LYS A 25 -5.73 -1.75 1.20
CA LYS A 25 -7.01 -2.12 0.60
C LYS A 25 -7.51 -3.48 1.05
N ALA A 26 -6.62 -4.43 1.32
CA ALA A 26 -6.99 -5.77 1.75
C ALA A 26 -7.33 -5.86 3.26
N GLN A 27 -6.62 -5.12 4.10
CA GLN A 27 -6.67 -5.28 5.57
C GLN A 27 -6.99 -3.97 6.31
N GLY A 28 -7.05 -2.83 5.61
CA GLY A 28 -7.22 -1.49 6.20
C GLY A 28 -5.90 -0.83 6.63
N GLU A 29 -4.86 -1.61 6.89
CA GLU A 29 -3.52 -1.15 7.25
C GLU A 29 -2.44 -2.05 6.64
N CYS A 30 -1.21 -1.55 6.55
CA CYS A 30 -0.05 -2.34 6.14
C CYS A 30 0.85 -2.58 7.35
N ASP A 31 0.93 -3.82 7.82
CA ASP A 31 1.72 -4.25 8.96
C ASP A 31 2.99 -5.02 8.54
N ARG A 32 3.35 -4.98 7.26
CA ARG A 32 4.51 -5.69 6.70
C ARG A 32 5.84 -5.06 7.11
N PRO A 33 6.89 -5.87 7.23
CA PRO A 33 8.25 -5.36 7.34
C PRO A 33 8.70 -4.68 6.04
N LEU A 34 9.56 -3.66 6.17
CA LEU A 34 10.08 -2.90 5.04
C LEU A 34 10.76 -3.77 3.98
N ASP A 35 11.46 -4.82 4.40
CA ASP A 35 12.16 -5.74 3.49
C ASP A 35 11.18 -6.58 2.66
N SER A 36 10.02 -6.94 3.23
CA SER A 36 8.96 -7.64 2.47
C SER A 36 8.32 -6.72 1.44
N ILE A 37 8.10 -5.45 1.78
CA ILE A 37 7.59 -4.45 0.84
C ILE A 37 8.60 -4.26 -0.30
N ALA A 38 9.89 -4.13 0.03
CA ALA A 38 10.97 -3.98 -0.93
C ALA A 38 11.03 -5.15 -1.92
N ALA A 39 10.97 -6.38 -1.40
CA ALA A 39 10.97 -7.60 -2.21
C ALA A 39 9.77 -7.68 -3.17
N ILE A 40 8.55 -7.36 -2.69
CA ILE A 40 7.34 -7.39 -3.54
C ILE A 40 7.38 -6.27 -4.58
N ALA A 41 7.86 -5.08 -4.21
CA ALA A 41 7.95 -3.93 -5.10
C ALA A 41 9.13 -4.00 -6.09
N GLY A 42 10.06 -4.94 -5.92
CA GLY A 42 11.27 -5.04 -6.75
C GLY A 42 12.24 -3.87 -6.56
N VAL A 43 12.28 -3.27 -5.36
CA VAL A 43 13.15 -2.11 -5.06
C VAL A 43 14.03 -2.38 -3.86
N CYS A 44 15.06 -1.56 -3.66
CA CYS A 44 15.89 -1.64 -2.45
C CYS A 44 15.15 -1.09 -1.22
N ARG A 45 15.54 -1.57 -0.03
CA ARG A 45 14.98 -1.15 1.25
C ARG A 45 15.02 0.37 1.45
N THR A 46 16.10 1.02 1.02
CA THR A 46 16.26 2.48 1.13
C THR A 46 15.24 3.24 0.28
N THR A 47 14.86 2.74 -0.89
CA THR A 47 13.78 3.31 -1.70
C THR A 47 12.44 3.24 -0.96
N VAL A 48 12.14 2.14 -0.27
CA VAL A 48 10.93 2.05 0.57
C VAL A 48 10.97 3.07 1.71
N GLN A 49 12.12 3.23 2.36
CA GLN A 49 12.29 4.24 3.42
C GLN A 49 12.12 5.66 2.89
N ASN A 50 12.68 5.97 1.72
CA ASN A 50 12.53 7.27 1.07
C ASN A 50 11.08 7.54 0.67
N ALA A 51 10.38 6.54 0.13
CA ALA A 51 8.95 6.62 -0.18
C ALA A 51 8.13 6.96 1.07
N LEU A 52 8.39 6.29 2.19
CA LEU A 52 7.70 6.56 3.46
C LEU A 52 8.06 7.93 4.03
N ARG A 53 9.31 8.38 3.91
CA ARG A 53 9.74 9.74 4.32
C ARG A 53 9.03 10.80 3.49
N ALA A 54 8.99 10.65 2.17
CA ALA A 54 8.31 11.55 1.26
C ALA A 54 6.80 11.57 1.52
N ALA A 55 6.18 10.40 1.69
CA ALA A 55 4.76 10.29 1.98
C ALA A 55 4.38 10.86 3.34
N LYS A 56 5.24 10.72 4.35
CA LYS A 56 5.07 11.37 5.66
C LYS A 56 5.21 12.89 5.53
N ARG A 57 6.19 13.39 4.79
CA ARG A 57 6.40 14.83 4.53
C ARG A 57 5.17 15.46 3.88
N ASN A 58 4.53 14.73 2.96
CA ASN A 58 3.33 15.16 2.26
C ASN A 58 2.03 14.90 3.05
N ASN A 59 2.09 14.39 4.29
CA ASN A 59 0.93 14.01 5.10
C ASN A 59 0.00 12.96 4.46
N HIS A 60 0.51 12.16 3.54
CA HIS A 60 -0.27 11.12 2.85
C HIS A 60 -0.41 9.85 3.68
N VAL A 61 0.59 9.55 4.52
CA VAL A 61 0.61 8.36 5.38
C VAL A 61 0.99 8.71 6.81
N ARG A 62 0.48 7.92 7.75
CA ARG A 62 0.97 7.84 9.13
C ARG A 62 1.64 6.51 9.37
N VAL A 63 2.78 6.54 10.05
CA VAL A 63 3.55 5.37 10.43
C VAL A 63 3.54 5.28 11.95
N TYR A 64 3.00 4.18 12.47
CA TYR A 64 2.94 3.88 13.90
C TYR A 64 4.04 2.89 14.25
N TYR A 65 4.87 3.27 15.22
CA TYR A 65 5.91 2.43 15.76
C TYR A 65 5.35 1.46 16.81
N ARG A 66 5.81 0.20 16.80
CA ARG A 66 5.34 -0.86 17.72
C ARG A 66 6.51 -1.47 18.52
N PRO A 67 7.03 -0.76 19.53
CA PRO A 67 8.12 -1.28 20.35
C PRO A 67 7.65 -2.45 21.22
N ARG A 68 8.55 -3.40 21.49
CA ARG A 68 8.32 -4.49 22.46
C ARG A 68 9.49 -4.54 23.45
N PRO A 69 9.29 -4.23 24.74
CA PRO A 69 10.36 -4.31 25.74
C PRO A 69 10.97 -5.72 25.80
N GLY A 70 12.31 -5.79 25.78
CA GLY A 70 13.06 -7.05 25.88
C GLY A 70 12.90 -8.01 24.70
N LYS A 71 12.27 -7.61 23.59
CA LYS A 71 12.10 -8.43 22.38
C LYS A 71 12.37 -7.61 21.12
N LYS A 72 12.48 -8.30 19.97
CA LYS A 72 12.53 -7.61 18.67
C LYS A 72 11.25 -6.79 18.46
N ASN A 73 11.42 -5.54 18.06
CA ASN A 73 10.30 -4.65 17.75
C ASN A 73 9.47 -5.21 16.60
N LEU A 74 8.15 -5.00 16.68
CA LEU A 74 7.26 -5.38 15.60
C LEU A 74 7.49 -4.50 14.37
N PRO A 75 7.12 -4.97 13.17
CA PRO A 75 7.03 -4.11 12.01
C PRO A 75 6.14 -2.90 12.29
N ASN A 76 6.52 -1.77 11.72
CA ASN A 76 5.73 -0.56 11.80
C ASN A 76 4.40 -0.77 11.08
N VAL A 77 3.33 -0.14 11.59
CA VAL A 77 2.03 -0.13 10.92
C VAL A 77 1.91 1.15 10.12
N ILE A 78 1.60 1.02 8.84
CA ILE A 78 1.43 2.13 7.92
C ILE A 78 -0.06 2.27 7.60
N ARG A 79 -0.61 3.47 7.79
CA ARG A 79 -1.99 3.82 7.43
C ARG A 79 -2.00 5.00 6.47
N ILE A 80 -2.85 4.94 5.46
CA ILE A 80 -3.06 6.06 4.53
C ILE A 80 -4.08 7.01 5.15
N THR A 81 -3.70 8.28 5.31
CA THR A 81 -4.55 9.31 5.96
C THR A 81 -5.25 10.23 4.99
N ASN A 82 -4.72 10.38 3.78
CA ASN A 82 -5.29 11.28 2.79
C ASN A 82 -6.60 10.70 2.22
N LYS A 83 -7.70 11.45 2.38
CA LYS A 83 -9.05 11.03 1.95
C LYS A 83 -9.19 10.88 0.44
N GLU A 84 -8.59 11.78 -0.33
CA GLU A 84 -8.63 11.72 -1.80
C GLU A 84 -7.93 10.47 -2.30
N TRP A 85 -6.78 10.15 -1.69
CA TRP A 85 -6.05 8.94 -2.03
C TRP A 85 -6.84 7.69 -1.64
N LEU A 86 -7.44 7.63 -0.44
CA LEU A 86 -8.32 6.53 -0.04
C LEU A 86 -9.51 6.35 -0.99
N ALA A 87 -10.16 7.45 -1.39
CA ALA A 87 -11.27 7.40 -2.35
C ALA A 87 -10.82 6.82 -3.69
N TRP A 88 -9.63 7.19 -4.17
CA TRP A 88 -9.04 6.62 -5.39
C TRP A 88 -8.75 5.11 -5.23
N ILE A 89 -8.21 4.69 -4.09
CA ILE A 89 -7.90 3.29 -3.79
C ILE A 89 -9.19 2.44 -3.81
N ASN A 90 -10.26 2.94 -3.20
CA ASN A 90 -11.54 2.26 -3.13
C ASN A 90 -12.20 2.10 -4.51
N ARG A 91 -12.04 3.09 -5.41
CA ARG A 91 -12.51 3.00 -6.80
C ARG A 91 -11.70 2.04 -7.67
N GLY A 92 -10.44 1.79 -7.33
CA GLY A 92 -9.55 0.92 -8.11
C GLY A 92 -9.97 -0.55 -8.11
N PRO A 93 -9.29 -1.41 -8.88
CA PRO A 93 -9.54 -2.85 -8.91
C PRO A 93 -9.33 -3.49 -7.52
N PRO A 94 -9.98 -4.63 -7.22
CA PRO A 94 -9.82 -5.33 -5.95
C PRO A 94 -8.32 -5.61 -5.65
N PRO A 95 -7.93 -5.72 -4.37
CA PRO A 95 -6.52 -5.88 -4.00
C PRO A 95 -5.95 -7.12 -4.68
N LEU A 96 -4.67 -7.08 -5.06
CA LEU A 96 -4.02 -8.15 -5.86
C LEU A 96 -4.24 -9.56 -5.27
N ARG A 97 -4.27 -9.69 -3.93
CA ARG A 97 -4.57 -10.95 -3.22
C ARG A 97 -5.97 -11.52 -3.49
N ALA A 98 -6.96 -10.67 -3.71
CA ALA A 98 -8.31 -11.09 -4.10
C ALA A 98 -8.41 -11.43 -5.59
N ALA A 99 -7.43 -11.02 -6.40
CA ALA A 99 -7.38 -11.26 -7.85
C ALA A 99 -6.61 -12.54 -8.24
N ILE A 100 -6.02 -13.29 -7.30
CA ILE A 100 -5.36 -14.59 -7.55
C ILE A 100 -6.40 -15.72 -7.71
N GLY A 101 -7.53 -15.38 -8.32
CA GLY A 101 -8.53 -16.32 -8.81
C GLY A 101 -8.90 -15.89 -10.22
N PHE A 102 -8.49 -16.66 -11.21
CA PHE A 102 -9.17 -16.62 -12.49
C PHE A 102 -10.61 -17.10 -12.21
N ASN A 103 -11.57 -16.19 -12.36
CA ASN A 103 -13.04 -16.31 -12.35
C ASN A 103 -13.79 -15.58 -11.22
N LEU A 104 -14.46 -14.49 -11.62
CA LEU A 104 -15.88 -14.28 -11.33
C LEU A 104 -16.56 -13.52 -12.50
N PHE A 105 -16.10 -13.75 -13.74
CA PHE A 105 -16.97 -13.60 -14.90
C PHE A 105 -17.79 -14.88 -14.98
N HIS A 106 -18.95 -14.92 -14.34
CA HIS A 106 -20.00 -15.84 -14.73
C HIS A 106 -20.76 -15.18 -15.89
N PRO A 107 -20.64 -15.67 -17.15
CA PRO A 107 -21.38 -15.11 -18.28
C PRO A 107 -22.90 -15.36 -18.22
N THR A 108 -23.41 -15.90 -17.11
CA THR A 108 -24.81 -16.33 -16.95
C THR A 108 -25.54 -15.65 -15.79
N ALA A 109 -25.27 -14.37 -15.54
CA ALA A 109 -26.20 -13.53 -14.76
C ALA A 109 -27.06 -12.71 -15.74
N SER A 110 -27.96 -13.39 -16.44
CA SER A 110 -29.08 -12.71 -17.10
C SER A 110 -29.98 -12.13 -16.00
N LYS A 111 -30.01 -10.80 -15.89
CA LYS A 111 -31.01 -10.10 -15.07
C LYS A 111 -32.37 -10.33 -15.73
N LYS A 112 -33.25 -11.05 -15.02
CA LYS A 112 -34.70 -10.93 -15.20
C LYS A 112 -35.18 -9.61 -14.60
#